data_AF-A0A970BV83-F1
#
_entry.id   AF-A0A970BV83-F1
#
_cell.length_a   1.000
_cell.length_b   1.000
_cell.length_c   1.000
_cell.angle_alpha   90.00
_cell.angle_beta   90.00
_cell.angle_gamma   90.00
#
_symmetry.space_group_name_H-M   'P 1'
#
loop_
_entity.id
_entity.type
_entity.pdbx_description
1 polymer ?
#
loop_
_entity_poly.entity_id
_entity_poly.type
_entity_poly.pdbx_seq_one_letter_code
_entity_poly.pdbx_strand_id
1 'polypeptide(L)'
;MKIYIMTDMEGVAGIQDSENWCRPPGEPASGRYYEAGKALLTEEVNAAVAGLFEAGAHEIVVADGHGPGGITPLLLDERVSLLRGWPTGWPLELDETYDAVAFVGQHAKACTPYAHLAHTQSFRYVDLAVNGVSIGEFGQFALCAGELGIPAILGTGDEAFCHEARSLAPAIVTVPVKRGLTPGTGKDLDAPAYAHRNLAAVHLHPRAARRLIREGAR
;
A
#
# COMPACT_ATOMS: atom_id res chain seq x y z
N MET A 1 16.21 10.09 11.40
CA MET A 1 15.64 8.74 11.43
C MET A 1 15.84 8.08 10.07
N LYS A 2 16.18 6.80 10.04
CA LYS A 2 16.19 5.95 8.84
C LYS A 2 14.83 5.28 8.68
N ILE A 3 14.13 5.57 7.60
CA ILE A 3 12.75 5.12 7.38
C ILE A 3 12.67 4.17 6.19
N TYR A 4 11.94 3.07 6.37
CA TYR A 4 11.58 2.17 5.28
C TYR A 4 10.17 2.49 4.80
N ILE A 5 9.97 2.76 3.51
CA ILE A 5 8.65 2.94 2.90
C ILE A 5 8.31 1.70 2.08
N MET A 6 7.34 0.92 2.55
CA MET A 6 6.71 -0.12 1.75
C MET A 6 5.64 0.50 0.85
N THR A 7 5.70 0.19 -0.44
CA THR A 7 4.75 0.73 -1.42
C THR A 7 3.87 -0.38 -1.98
N ASP A 8 2.63 -0.01 -2.28
CA ASP A 8 1.73 -0.81 -3.09
C ASP A 8 0.85 0.12 -3.93
N MET A 9 0.08 -0.42 -4.88
CA MET A 9 -0.53 0.38 -5.93
C MET A 9 -2.06 0.46 -5.82
N GLU A 10 -2.69 -0.61 -5.36
CA GLU A 10 -4.14 -0.77 -5.34
C GLU A 10 -4.84 0.25 -4.46
N GLY A 11 -4.16 0.84 -3.47
CA GLY A 11 -4.71 1.84 -2.55
C GLY A 11 -4.64 3.29 -3.02
N VAL A 12 -3.91 3.58 -4.10
CA VAL A 12 -3.61 4.95 -4.54
C VAL A 12 -4.87 5.66 -5.06
N ALA A 13 -4.96 6.98 -4.84
CA ALA A 13 -6.03 7.80 -5.38
C ALA A 13 -5.98 7.87 -6.91
N GLY A 14 -7.09 7.52 -7.57
CA GLY A 14 -7.21 7.47 -9.03
C GLY A 14 -7.03 6.07 -9.65
N ILE A 15 -6.54 5.08 -8.90
CA ILE A 15 -6.46 3.68 -9.36
C ILE A 15 -7.83 3.02 -9.29
N GLN A 16 -8.33 2.52 -10.43
CA GLN A 16 -9.68 1.95 -10.55
C GLN A 16 -9.72 0.43 -10.41
N ASP A 17 -8.82 -0.28 -11.09
CA ASP A 17 -8.84 -1.74 -11.17
C ASP A 17 -7.44 -2.33 -11.42
N SER A 18 -7.23 -3.58 -11.02
CA SER A 18 -5.91 -4.24 -11.13
C SER A 18 -5.50 -4.50 -12.59
N GLU A 19 -6.45 -4.81 -13.46
CA GLU A 19 -6.16 -5.25 -14.84
C GLU A 19 -5.61 -4.11 -15.72
N ASN A 20 -6.18 -2.91 -15.59
CA ASN A 20 -5.83 -1.76 -16.40
C ASN A 20 -4.77 -0.88 -15.75
N TRP A 21 -4.74 -0.82 -14.41
CA TRP A 21 -3.91 0.17 -13.69
C TRP A 21 -2.76 -0.42 -12.90
N CYS A 22 -2.87 -1.64 -12.38
CA CYS A 22 -1.84 -2.21 -11.50
C CYS A 22 -0.94 -3.23 -12.21
N ARG A 23 -1.15 -3.52 -13.50
CA ARG A 23 -0.35 -4.54 -14.19
C ARG A 23 0.20 -4.03 -15.50
N PRO A 24 1.44 -4.42 -15.87
CA PRO A 24 1.94 -4.14 -17.20
C PRO A 24 1.09 -4.84 -18.26
N PRO A 25 1.05 -4.33 -19.49
CA PRO A 25 0.29 -4.96 -20.58
C PRO A 25 0.83 -6.37 -20.85
N GLY A 26 -0.07 -7.35 -20.92
CA GLY A 26 0.22 -8.76 -21.17
C GLY A 26 -1.02 -9.62 -21.04
N GLU A 27 -0.96 -10.94 -21.25
CA GLU A 27 -2.12 -11.79 -20.94
C GLU A 27 -2.15 -12.14 -19.44
N PRO A 28 -3.28 -11.98 -18.72
CA PRO A 28 -4.59 -11.48 -19.17
C PRO A 28 -4.80 -9.96 -18.94
N ALA A 29 -3.78 -9.19 -18.55
CA ALA A 29 -3.90 -7.78 -18.17
C ALA A 29 -3.79 -6.79 -19.33
N SER A 30 -4.83 -5.99 -19.57
CA SER A 30 -4.74 -4.89 -20.55
C SER A 30 -3.61 -3.90 -20.25
N GLY A 31 -3.37 -3.59 -18.97
CA GLY A 31 -2.33 -2.66 -18.52
C GLY A 31 -2.41 -1.25 -19.13
N ARG A 32 -3.60 -0.87 -19.62
CA ARG A 32 -3.83 0.34 -20.41
C ARG A 32 -3.35 1.63 -19.74
N TYR A 33 -3.42 1.67 -18.42
CA TYR A 33 -3.12 2.85 -17.60
C TYR A 33 -1.98 2.58 -16.60
N TYR A 34 -1.21 1.50 -16.78
CA TYR A 34 -0.18 1.09 -15.82
C TYR A 34 0.85 2.19 -15.52
N GLU A 35 1.43 2.80 -16.56
CA GLU A 35 2.40 3.87 -16.37
C GLU A 35 1.80 5.13 -15.73
N ALA A 36 0.52 5.42 -16.00
CA ALA A 36 -0.19 6.50 -15.32
C ALA A 36 -0.41 6.17 -13.84
N GLY A 37 -0.74 4.92 -13.53
CA GLY A 37 -0.86 4.46 -12.15
C GLY A 37 0.47 4.55 -11.40
N LYS A 38 1.59 4.16 -12.03
CA LYS A 38 2.92 4.23 -11.41
C LYS A 38 3.32 5.67 -11.09
N ALA A 39 3.00 6.59 -11.99
CA ALA A 39 3.18 8.01 -11.75
C ALA A 39 2.32 8.50 -10.57
N LEU A 40 1.07 8.07 -10.44
CA LEU A 40 0.22 8.41 -9.29
C LEU A 40 0.80 7.88 -7.97
N LEU A 41 1.23 6.61 -7.92
CA LEU A 41 1.87 6.04 -6.72
C LEU A 41 3.14 6.81 -6.36
N THR A 42 4.02 7.04 -7.33
CA THR A 42 5.29 7.72 -7.09
C THR A 42 5.08 9.14 -6.55
N GLU A 43 4.05 9.84 -7.03
CA GLU A 43 3.65 11.16 -6.53
C GLU A 43 3.09 11.13 -5.10
N GLU A 44 2.35 10.09 -4.71
CA GLU A 44 1.94 9.88 -3.31
C GLU A 44 3.12 9.54 -2.41
N VAL A 45 4.06 8.70 -2.88
CA VAL A 45 5.31 8.39 -2.17
C VAL A 45 6.14 9.64 -1.96
N ASN A 46 6.31 10.48 -2.98
CA ASN A 46 7.04 11.75 -2.85
C ASN A 46 6.39 12.69 -1.83
N ALA A 47 5.07 12.66 -1.69
CA ALA A 47 4.38 13.44 -0.65
C ALA A 47 4.69 12.91 0.76
N ALA A 48 4.71 11.58 0.95
CA ALA A 48 5.11 10.96 2.21
C ALA A 48 6.58 11.27 2.54
N VAL A 49 7.47 11.12 1.56
CA VAL A 49 8.90 11.47 1.64
C VAL A 49 9.09 12.91 2.07
N ALA A 50 8.37 13.85 1.45
CA ALA A 50 8.44 15.27 1.82
C ALA A 50 8.05 15.51 3.28
N GLY A 51 6.97 14.89 3.76
CA GLY A 51 6.54 15.03 5.15
C GLY A 51 7.51 14.39 6.14
N LEU A 52 8.04 13.21 5.84
CA LEU A 52 9.02 12.51 6.67
C LEU A 52 10.34 13.28 6.80
N PHE A 53 10.83 13.88 5.72
CA PHE A 53 12.01 14.77 5.80
C PHE A 53 11.73 16.01 6.65
N GLU A 54 10.53 16.58 6.57
CA GLU A 54 10.12 17.70 7.42
C GLU A 54 10.02 17.31 8.91
N ALA A 55 9.72 16.03 9.20
CA ALA A 55 9.74 15.44 10.53
C ALA A 55 11.15 15.03 11.03
N GLY A 56 12.20 15.22 10.24
CA GLY A 56 13.58 14.92 10.62
C GLY A 56 14.08 13.51 10.27
N ALA A 57 13.42 12.82 9.32
CA ALA A 57 14.07 11.71 8.62
C ALA A 57 15.35 12.22 7.93
N HIS A 58 16.40 11.40 7.91
CA HIS A 58 17.66 11.73 7.23
C HIS A 58 18.05 10.70 6.18
N GLU A 59 17.44 9.52 6.22
CA GLU A 59 17.62 8.45 5.24
C GLU A 59 16.26 7.79 5.02
N ILE A 60 15.88 7.58 3.76
CA ILE A 60 14.64 6.93 3.39
C ILE A 60 14.94 5.91 2.29
N VAL A 61 14.49 4.68 2.50
CA VAL A 61 14.50 3.62 1.49
C VAL A 61 13.07 3.34 1.07
N VAL A 62 12.78 3.49 -0.21
CA VAL A 62 11.49 3.15 -0.81
C VAL A 62 11.60 1.76 -1.40
N ALA A 63 10.85 0.81 -0.86
CA ALA A 63 10.72 -0.52 -1.40
C ALA A 63 9.53 -0.60 -2.35
N ASP A 64 9.80 -0.97 -3.60
CA ASP A 64 8.79 -1.22 -4.61
C ASP A 64 8.10 -2.57 -4.33
N GLY A 65 7.05 -2.52 -3.51
CA GLY A 65 6.36 -3.69 -2.96
C GLY A 65 5.23 -4.21 -3.82
N HIS A 66 4.85 -3.47 -4.87
CA HIS A 66 3.84 -3.95 -5.81
C HIS A 66 4.45 -5.01 -6.74
N GLY A 67 3.79 -6.15 -6.92
CA GLY A 67 4.39 -7.34 -7.57
C GLY A 67 5.09 -7.07 -8.91
N PRO A 68 4.43 -6.43 -9.90
CA PRO A 68 5.07 -6.03 -11.16
C PRO A 68 5.95 -4.75 -11.12
N GLY A 69 5.99 -4.04 -9.99
CA GLY A 69 6.73 -2.80 -9.76
C GLY A 69 5.92 -1.52 -10.03
N GLY A 70 5.58 -0.78 -8.98
CA GLY A 70 4.72 0.40 -9.00
C GLY A 70 5.45 1.74 -9.10
N ILE A 71 6.77 1.79 -8.98
CA ILE A 71 7.51 3.06 -8.94
C ILE A 71 8.06 3.48 -10.30
N THR A 72 7.94 4.76 -10.63
CA THR A 72 8.60 5.40 -11.78
C THR A 72 9.89 6.08 -11.30
N PRO A 73 11.09 5.49 -11.53
CA PRO A 73 12.32 5.99 -10.91
C PRO A 73 12.67 7.43 -11.29
N LEU A 74 12.33 7.86 -12.50
CA LEU A 74 12.58 9.22 -12.98
C LEU A 74 11.70 10.29 -12.31
N LEU A 75 10.64 9.89 -11.62
CA LEU A 75 9.76 10.79 -10.87
C LEU A 75 10.02 10.73 -9.37
N LEU A 76 10.72 9.70 -8.88
CA LEU A 76 10.97 9.51 -7.46
C LEU A 76 11.93 10.60 -6.94
N ASP A 77 11.68 11.07 -5.72
CA ASP A 77 12.51 12.08 -5.05
C ASP A 77 13.99 11.65 -5.02
N GLU A 78 14.88 12.51 -5.52
CA GLU A 78 16.31 12.18 -5.67
C GLU A 78 17.05 11.93 -4.34
N ARG A 79 16.44 12.29 -3.20
CA ARG A 79 17.05 12.15 -1.87
C ARG A 79 16.86 10.76 -1.26
N VAL A 80 16.10 9.88 -1.89
CA VAL A 80 15.79 8.54 -1.36
C VAL A 80 16.51 7.44 -2.15
N SER A 81 16.66 6.28 -1.53
CA SER A 81 17.09 5.06 -2.22
C SER A 81 15.89 4.23 -2.65
N LEU A 82 15.98 3.57 -3.81
CA LEU A 82 14.95 2.68 -4.33
C LEU A 82 15.39 1.21 -4.24
N LEU A 83 14.70 0.42 -3.43
CA LEU A 83 14.80 -1.04 -3.41
C LEU A 83 13.79 -1.61 -4.42
N ARG A 84 14.30 -2.26 -5.48
CA ARG A 84 13.49 -2.86 -6.56
C ARG A 84 14.00 -4.24 -6.93
N GLY A 85 13.10 -5.09 -7.44
CA GLY A 85 13.44 -6.42 -7.96
C GLY A 85 13.46 -7.54 -6.90
N TRP A 86 12.79 -7.32 -5.76
CA TRP A 86 12.53 -8.26 -4.67
C TRP A 86 13.69 -9.19 -4.29
N PRO A 87 14.44 -8.89 -3.21
CA PRO A 87 15.48 -9.78 -2.69
C PRO A 87 14.90 -11.12 -2.21
N THR A 88 15.74 -12.15 -2.12
CA THR A 88 15.32 -13.51 -1.73
C THR A 88 14.78 -13.59 -0.30
N GLY A 89 15.18 -12.66 0.58
CA GLY A 89 14.77 -12.63 1.99
C GLY A 89 13.51 -11.79 2.23
N TRP A 90 12.56 -12.33 2.99
CA TRP A 90 11.44 -11.58 3.57
C TRP A 90 11.81 -11.15 5.00
N PRO A 91 11.53 -9.91 5.45
CA PRO A 91 10.69 -8.87 4.83
C PRO A 91 11.47 -7.81 4.01
N LEU A 92 12.09 -8.22 2.90
CA LEU A 92 12.65 -7.34 1.87
C LEU A 92 13.74 -6.37 2.39
N GLU A 93 14.80 -6.93 3.00
CA GLU A 93 15.97 -6.20 3.53
C GLU A 93 15.62 -5.16 4.62
N LEU A 94 14.48 -5.32 5.29
CA LEU A 94 14.25 -4.65 6.57
C LEU A 94 15.07 -5.35 7.66
N ASP A 95 15.83 -4.55 8.40
CA ASP A 95 16.67 -4.97 9.52
C ASP A 95 16.55 -3.98 10.69
N GLU A 96 17.20 -4.28 11.82
CA GLU A 96 17.17 -3.46 13.05
C GLU A 96 17.82 -2.07 12.89
N THR A 97 18.39 -1.73 11.71
CA THR A 97 18.99 -0.40 11.47
C THR A 97 17.94 0.67 11.12
N TYR A 98 16.70 0.27 10.81
CA TYR A 98 15.61 1.20 10.54
C TYR A 98 14.93 1.64 11.84
N ASP A 99 14.59 2.93 11.91
CA ASP A 99 13.89 3.50 13.07
C ASP A 99 12.37 3.34 12.97
N ALA A 100 11.82 3.24 11.76
CA ALA A 100 10.39 3.07 11.53
C ALA A 100 10.06 2.56 10.11
N VAL A 101 8.83 2.05 9.94
CA VAL A 101 8.24 1.71 8.65
C VAL A 101 7.03 2.58 8.33
N ALA A 102 6.88 2.95 7.07
CA ALA A 102 5.73 3.65 6.52
C ALA A 102 5.17 2.88 5.32
N PHE A 103 3.88 3.02 5.07
CA PHE A 103 3.17 2.31 4.00
C PHE A 103 2.41 3.28 3.11
N VAL A 104 2.60 3.18 1.80
CA VAL A 104 1.94 4.06 0.82
C VAL A 104 1.19 3.22 -0.21
N GLY A 105 -0.03 3.68 -0.55
CA GLY A 105 -0.84 3.07 -1.61
C GLY A 105 -1.44 1.70 -1.26
N GLN A 106 -1.72 1.43 0.01
CA GLN A 106 -2.16 0.12 0.49
C GLN A 106 -3.68 -0.15 0.35
N HIS A 107 -4.05 -1.42 0.23
CA HIS A 107 -5.43 -1.88 0.27
C HIS A 107 -5.72 -2.77 1.49
N ALA A 108 -7.00 -2.97 1.79
CA ALA A 108 -7.39 -3.84 2.88
C ALA A 108 -7.22 -5.31 2.50
N LYS A 109 -7.10 -6.17 3.51
CA LYS A 109 -7.09 -7.62 3.35
C LYS A 109 -8.34 -8.15 2.65
N ALA A 110 -8.22 -9.36 2.12
CA ALA A 110 -9.31 -10.08 1.47
C ALA A 110 -10.58 -10.11 2.34
N CYS A 111 -11.73 -10.14 1.68
CA CYS A 111 -13.05 -10.25 2.30
C CYS A 111 -13.44 -9.09 3.22
N THR A 112 -12.74 -7.95 3.19
CA THR A 112 -13.08 -6.76 3.99
C THR A 112 -14.26 -5.99 3.37
N PRO A 113 -15.37 -5.78 4.12
CA PRO A 113 -16.49 -4.97 3.64
C PRO A 113 -16.08 -3.53 3.34
N TYR A 114 -16.66 -2.95 2.30
CA TYR A 114 -16.40 -1.57 1.85
C TYR A 114 -14.96 -1.28 1.42
N ALA A 115 -14.14 -2.31 1.18
CA ALA A 115 -12.80 -2.12 0.67
C ALA A 115 -12.75 -2.05 -0.87
N HIS A 116 -11.87 -1.21 -1.40
CA HIS A 116 -11.53 -1.18 -2.83
C HIS A 116 -10.37 -2.14 -3.12
N LEU A 117 -10.50 -2.98 -4.16
CA LEU A 117 -9.48 -3.97 -4.56
C LEU A 117 -8.98 -4.89 -3.42
N ALA A 118 -9.79 -5.12 -2.39
CA ALA A 118 -9.38 -5.94 -1.24
C ALA A 118 -8.94 -7.34 -1.64
N HIS A 119 -7.74 -7.73 -1.23
CA HIS A 119 -7.17 -9.06 -1.39
C HIS A 119 -6.03 -9.29 -0.38
N THR A 120 -5.48 -10.49 -0.35
CA THR A 120 -4.28 -10.82 0.44
C THR A 120 -3.37 -11.68 -0.42
N GLN A 121 -2.23 -11.16 -0.87
CA GLN A 121 -1.28 -11.71 -1.84
C GLN A 121 -1.87 -11.89 -3.26
N SER A 122 -3.08 -12.42 -3.35
CA SER A 122 -3.86 -12.51 -4.58
C SER A 122 -5.35 -12.54 -4.25
N PHE A 123 -6.20 -12.35 -5.26
CA PHE A 123 -7.66 -12.51 -5.16
C PHE A 123 -8.13 -13.95 -4.84
N ARG A 124 -7.21 -14.91 -4.63
CA ARG A 124 -7.52 -16.31 -4.30
C ARG A 124 -7.58 -16.59 -2.80
N TYR A 125 -7.06 -15.70 -1.97
CA TYR A 125 -7.12 -15.86 -0.51
C TYR A 125 -8.47 -15.37 0.00
N VAL A 126 -9.09 -16.18 0.86
CA VAL A 126 -10.32 -15.78 1.59
C VAL A 126 -9.94 -15.10 2.91
N ASP A 127 -8.95 -15.65 3.61
CA ASP A 127 -8.40 -15.11 4.84
C ASP A 127 -6.96 -15.62 5.04
N LEU A 128 -6.18 -14.87 5.81
CA LEU A 128 -4.87 -15.25 6.34
C LEU A 128 -4.83 -14.82 7.80
N ALA A 129 -4.38 -15.68 8.71
CA ALA A 129 -4.35 -15.36 10.13
C ALA A 129 -3.06 -15.79 10.82
N VAL A 130 -2.63 -14.99 11.79
CA VAL A 130 -1.53 -15.31 12.72
C VAL A 130 -2.09 -15.30 14.13
N ASN A 131 -1.93 -16.41 14.86
CA ASN A 131 -2.47 -16.57 16.22
C ASN A 131 -3.96 -16.23 16.35
N GLY A 132 -4.77 -16.57 15.33
CA GLY A 132 -6.20 -16.30 15.29
C GLY A 132 -6.57 -14.85 14.94
N VAL A 133 -5.60 -13.97 14.73
CA VAL A 133 -5.83 -12.61 14.24
C VAL A 133 -5.75 -12.62 12.71
N SER A 134 -6.87 -12.32 12.06
CA SER A 134 -6.94 -12.18 10.60
C SER A 134 -6.16 -10.94 10.14
N ILE A 135 -5.27 -11.11 9.15
CA ILE A 135 -4.33 -10.10 8.66
C ILE A 135 -4.27 -10.06 7.12
N GLY A 136 -3.98 -8.88 6.57
CA GLY A 136 -3.59 -8.69 5.18
C GLY A 136 -2.10 -8.67 4.96
N GLU A 137 -1.69 -8.10 3.83
CA GLU A 137 -0.29 -7.87 3.46
C GLU A 137 0.40 -6.88 4.40
N PHE A 138 -0.29 -5.80 4.77
CA PHE A 138 0.15 -4.89 5.81
C PHE A 138 0.47 -5.62 7.12
N GLY A 139 -0.45 -6.49 7.59
CA GLY A 139 -0.25 -7.22 8.83
C GLY A 139 0.94 -8.19 8.75
N GLN A 140 1.14 -8.86 7.61
CA GLN A 140 2.31 -9.72 7.40
C GLN A 140 3.62 -8.94 7.56
N PHE A 141 3.72 -7.77 6.93
CA PHE A 141 4.94 -6.95 7.00
C PHE A 141 5.11 -6.28 8.37
N ALA A 142 4.04 -5.68 8.90
CA ALA A 142 4.07 -4.96 10.17
C ALA A 142 4.40 -5.87 11.37
N LEU A 143 3.97 -7.14 11.34
CA LEU A 143 4.37 -8.11 12.36
C LEU A 143 5.87 -8.44 12.29
N CYS A 144 6.44 -8.59 11.09
CA CYS A 144 7.89 -8.76 10.94
C CYS A 144 8.67 -7.53 11.42
N ALA A 145 8.20 -6.32 11.09
CA ALA A 145 8.80 -5.08 11.58
C ALA A 145 8.71 -4.99 13.12
N GLY A 146 7.57 -5.38 13.70
CA GLY A 146 7.37 -5.42 15.14
C GLY A 146 8.31 -6.38 15.88
N GLU A 147 8.63 -7.54 15.28
CA GLU A 147 9.62 -8.49 15.84
C GLU A 147 11.02 -7.85 15.93
N LEU A 148 11.37 -6.98 14.98
CA LEU A 148 12.62 -6.20 14.97
C LEU A 148 12.55 -4.94 15.85
N GLY A 149 11.44 -4.71 16.55
CA GLY A 149 11.24 -3.51 17.36
C GLY A 149 10.96 -2.23 16.54
N ILE A 150 10.62 -2.36 15.25
CA ILE A 150 10.46 -1.24 14.32
C ILE A 150 8.97 -0.87 14.21
N PRO A 151 8.55 0.33 14.68
CA PRO A 151 7.15 0.73 14.66
C PRO A 151 6.67 1.14 13.26
N ALA A 152 5.41 0.83 12.95
CA ALA A 152 4.70 1.40 11.81
C ALA A 152 4.16 2.79 12.16
N ILE A 153 4.63 3.82 11.45
CA ILE A 153 4.32 5.23 11.77
C ILE A 153 3.30 5.88 10.84
N LEU A 154 3.22 5.43 9.59
CA LEU A 154 2.32 5.97 8.58
C LEU A 154 1.73 4.86 7.72
N GLY A 155 0.43 4.93 7.43
CA GLY A 155 -0.24 4.07 6.45
C GLY A 155 -1.24 4.84 5.61
N THR A 156 -1.10 4.81 4.28
CA THR A 156 -1.98 5.52 3.35
C THR A 156 -2.58 4.58 2.31
N GLY A 157 -3.82 4.84 1.88
CA GLY A 157 -4.51 3.99 0.93
C GLY A 157 -6.04 4.04 1.03
N ASP A 158 -6.69 2.89 0.90
CA ASP A 158 -8.14 2.77 1.07
C ASP A 158 -8.57 2.97 2.54
N GLU A 159 -9.78 3.49 2.76
CA GLU A 159 -10.31 3.72 4.11
C GLU A 159 -10.41 2.42 4.92
N ALA A 160 -10.81 1.31 4.30
CA ALA A 160 -10.86 0.02 4.98
C ALA A 160 -9.46 -0.47 5.39
N PHE A 161 -8.43 -0.19 4.58
CA PHE A 161 -7.03 -0.43 4.96
C PHE A 161 -6.66 0.40 6.19
N CYS A 162 -7.02 1.68 6.24
CA CYS A 162 -6.71 2.51 7.39
C CYS A 162 -7.36 1.98 8.69
N HIS A 163 -8.55 1.38 8.60
CA HIS A 163 -9.16 0.69 9.74
C HIS A 163 -8.40 -0.56 10.16
N GLU A 164 -7.99 -1.40 9.21
CA GLU A 164 -7.14 -2.56 9.46
C GLU A 164 -5.82 -2.15 10.11
N ALA A 165 -5.13 -1.16 9.55
CA ALA A 165 -3.84 -0.71 10.02
C ALA A 165 -3.89 -0.23 11.49
N ARG A 166 -4.87 0.61 11.85
CA ARG A 166 -5.05 1.06 13.24
C ARG A 166 -5.41 -0.07 14.21
N SER A 167 -6.06 -1.14 13.73
CA SER A 167 -6.38 -2.28 14.59
C SER A 167 -5.16 -3.12 14.96
N LEU A 168 -4.15 -3.16 14.08
CA LEU A 168 -2.93 -3.93 14.27
C LEU A 168 -1.78 -3.09 14.84
N ALA A 169 -1.72 -1.79 14.51
CA ALA A 169 -0.74 -0.83 14.99
C ALA A 169 -1.45 0.42 15.54
N PRO A 170 -1.91 0.44 16.81
CA PRO A 170 -2.76 1.52 17.32
C PRO A 170 -2.18 2.94 17.26
N ALA A 171 -0.85 3.08 17.21
CA ALA A 171 -0.16 4.36 17.14
C ALA A 171 0.06 4.88 15.70
N ILE A 172 -0.28 4.10 14.67
CA ILE A 172 -0.03 4.46 13.27
C ILE A 172 -0.90 5.64 12.83
N VAL A 173 -0.28 6.65 12.22
CA VAL A 173 -1.03 7.70 11.51
C VAL A 173 -1.55 7.14 10.21
N THR A 174 -2.82 7.38 9.90
CA THR A 174 -3.46 6.83 8.70
C THR A 174 -4.10 7.91 7.86
N VAL A 175 -3.91 7.82 6.54
CA VAL A 175 -4.45 8.79 5.57
C VAL A 175 -5.27 8.04 4.51
N PRO A 176 -6.61 8.01 4.66
CA PRO A 176 -7.48 7.44 3.64
C PRO A 176 -7.55 8.38 2.43
N VAL A 177 -7.20 7.87 1.25
CA VAL A 177 -7.22 8.63 -0.01
C VAL A 177 -8.33 8.18 -0.97
N LYS A 178 -9.00 7.09 -0.62
CA LYS A 178 -10.24 6.63 -1.26
C LYS A 178 -11.05 5.76 -0.31
N ARG A 179 -12.29 5.50 -0.68
CA ARG A 179 -13.23 4.67 0.08
C ARG A 179 -14.03 3.77 -0.85
N GLY A 180 -13.89 2.46 -0.68
CA GLY A 180 -14.73 1.47 -1.36
C GLY A 180 -16.22 1.58 -0.99
N LEU A 181 -17.08 1.11 -1.90
CA LEU A 181 -18.53 1.28 -1.77
C LEU A 181 -19.29 -0.04 -1.62
N THR A 182 -18.66 -1.18 -1.90
CA THR A 182 -19.38 -2.46 -1.96
C THR A 182 -19.48 -3.11 -0.57
N PRO A 183 -20.69 -3.27 0.01
CA PRO A 183 -20.87 -3.89 1.32
C PRO A 183 -20.64 -5.41 1.25
N GLY A 184 -20.40 -6.05 2.40
CA GLY A 184 -20.25 -7.50 2.51
C GLY A 184 -18.89 -8.04 2.06
N THR A 185 -18.63 -9.32 2.35
CA THR A 185 -17.29 -9.90 2.22
C THR A 185 -16.96 -10.41 0.83
N GLY A 186 -17.94 -10.93 0.08
CA GLY A 186 -17.69 -11.57 -1.21
C GLY A 186 -16.98 -12.93 -1.12
N LYS A 187 -16.85 -13.51 0.08
CA LYS A 187 -16.15 -14.79 0.33
C LYS A 187 -16.72 -16.00 -0.42
N ASP A 188 -17.98 -15.90 -0.85
CA ASP A 188 -18.69 -16.98 -1.54
C ASP A 188 -18.47 -16.95 -3.07
N LEU A 189 -17.69 -15.99 -3.57
CA LEU A 189 -17.31 -15.87 -4.97
C LEU A 189 -16.03 -16.66 -5.27
N ASP A 190 -15.89 -17.11 -6.52
CA ASP A 190 -14.60 -17.56 -7.01
C ASP A 190 -13.66 -16.38 -7.26
N ALA A 191 -12.36 -16.67 -7.45
CA ALA A 191 -11.34 -15.63 -7.60
C ALA A 191 -11.59 -14.69 -8.80
N PRO A 192 -12.00 -15.16 -10.00
CA PRO A 192 -12.37 -14.27 -11.09
C PRO A 192 -13.53 -13.34 -10.75
N ALA A 193 -14.63 -13.84 -10.17
CA ALA A 193 -15.76 -13.00 -9.80
C ALA A 193 -15.40 -12.03 -8.67
N TYR A 194 -14.61 -12.47 -7.69
CA TYR A 194 -14.15 -11.64 -6.58
C TYR A 194 -13.24 -10.49 -7.05
N ALA A 195 -12.32 -10.75 -7.99
CA ALA A 195 -11.44 -9.72 -8.57
C ALA A 195 -12.20 -8.56 -9.23
N HIS A 196 -13.42 -8.81 -9.75
CA HIS A 196 -14.26 -7.80 -10.39
C HIS A 196 -15.34 -7.21 -9.47
N ARG A 197 -15.40 -7.64 -8.21
CA ARG A 197 -16.45 -7.25 -7.27
C ARG A 197 -16.21 -5.88 -6.63
N ASN A 198 -14.98 -5.64 -6.20
CA ASN A 198 -14.62 -4.55 -5.28
C ASN A 198 -14.06 -3.31 -6.02
N LEU A 199 -14.69 -2.93 -7.14
CA LEU A 199 -14.16 -1.88 -8.03
C LEU A 199 -14.75 -0.48 -7.78
N ALA A 200 -15.93 -0.37 -7.18
CA ALA A 200 -16.58 0.91 -6.94
C ALA A 200 -15.99 1.62 -5.71
N ALA A 201 -15.46 2.83 -5.90
CA ALA A 201 -14.89 3.65 -4.84
C ALA A 201 -15.09 5.16 -5.09
N VAL A 202 -15.09 5.94 -4.01
CA VAL A 202 -14.94 7.40 -4.07
C VAL A 202 -13.48 7.75 -3.82
N HIS A 203 -12.84 8.42 -4.77
CA HIS A 203 -11.44 8.82 -4.68
C HIS A 203 -11.33 10.30 -4.31
N LEU A 204 -10.33 10.63 -3.50
CA LEU A 204 -9.87 12.02 -3.43
C LEU A 204 -9.23 12.41 -4.75
N HIS A 205 -9.23 13.71 -5.05
CA HIS A 205 -8.40 14.24 -6.12
C HIS A 205 -6.91 13.94 -5.82
N PRO A 206 -6.08 13.48 -6.78
CA PRO A 206 -4.70 13.09 -6.48
C PRO A 206 -3.83 14.16 -5.83
N ARG A 207 -4.07 15.45 -6.11
CA ARG A 207 -3.39 16.56 -5.41
C ARG A 207 -3.85 16.74 -3.95
N ALA A 208 -5.13 16.45 -3.67
CA ALA A 208 -5.65 16.49 -2.31
C ALA A 208 -5.12 15.32 -1.49
N ALA A 209 -5.08 14.11 -2.07
CA ALA A 209 -4.44 12.94 -1.47
C ALA A 209 -2.99 13.24 -1.08
N ARG A 210 -2.16 13.71 -2.02
CA ARG A 210 -0.77 14.14 -1.75
C ARG A 210 -0.64 15.13 -0.61
N ARG A 211 -1.49 16.16 -0.56
CA ARG A 211 -1.45 17.16 0.52
C ARG A 211 -1.68 16.50 1.88
N LEU A 212 -2.71 15.66 1.99
CA LEU A 212 -3.03 14.95 3.23
C LEU A 212 -1.96 13.94 3.62
N ILE A 213 -1.36 13.24 2.65
CA ILE A 213 -0.26 12.30 2.89
C ILE A 213 0.95 13.04 3.47
N ARG A 214 1.35 14.17 2.87
CA ARG A 214 2.44 15.00 3.41
C ARG A 214 2.14 15.50 4.81
N GLU A 215 0.91 15.96 5.06
CA GLU A 215 0.47 16.42 6.39
C GLU A 215 0.51 15.28 7.42
N GLY A 216 0.06 14.07 7.07
CA GLY A 216 0.07 12.91 7.97
C GLY A 216 1.44 12.27 8.19
N ALA A 217 2.40 12.55 7.31
CA ALA A 217 3.77 12.08 7.41
C ALA A 217 4.69 12.98 8.27
N ARG A 218 4.21 14.17 8.67
CA ARG A 218 4.92 15.11 9.54
C ARG A 218 4.69 14.80 11.01
#